data_AF-A0A534XB14-F1
#
_entry.id   AF-A0A534XB14-F1
#
_cell.length_a   1.000
_cell.length_b   1.000
_cell.length_c   1.000
_cell.angle_alpha   90.00
_cell.angle_beta   90.00
_cell.angle_gamma   90.00
#
_symmetry.space_group_name_H-M   'P 1'
#
loop_
_entity.id
_entity.type
_entity.pdbx_description
1 polymer ?
#
loop_
_entity_poly.entity_id
_entity_poly.type
_entity_poly.pdbx_seq_one_letter_code
_entity_poly.pdbx_strand_id
1 'polypeptide(L)'
;MVPCDPRGAPMKRFAVVLALAVINCAKQGPTGPEVQPSPASPEDPPPSVVLPPTVYFVEGRSGSIYFENIIPASSAADYDWDVLGVAVGEQLTDRWTYTPGGSLDPTALTVEAYDKTKGKLVATATTKISAAAASAGGGTALSCIFIGDSLTAAGVYTGDLIAIAANDAMGLALYGTRGTNPNRHEGRGGWTMAAYTSDYADATGGNPFWIGGKVDFPAYLATNSIPVPHWVFILLGTNDVFRATTDATAVQEAQSAFAKLEVLIASVQAAGPEVRIGLMTPPPPTSDQDAFAAEYGSGQTRWRFKRNILLWDRELISRYAGRTSERVYVVPTHVNLDTFHNMANAVHPGPAGYGQIADTIWAFLKSN
;
A
#
# COMPACT_ATOMS: atom_id res chain seq x y z
N MET A 1 29.66 -23.70 -66.09
CA MET A 1 31.13 -23.83 -66.14
C MET A 1 31.67 -23.47 -64.77
N VAL A 2 32.38 -24.39 -64.11
CA VAL A 2 33.31 -24.10 -62.99
C VAL A 2 34.71 -24.42 -63.51
N PRO A 3 35.71 -23.59 -63.17
CA PRO A 3 36.85 -24.05 -62.35
C PRO A 3 37.24 -22.97 -61.29
N CYS A 4 37.32 -23.30 -60.00
CA CYS A 4 38.45 -23.86 -59.23
C CYS A 4 39.56 -22.87 -58.79
N ASP A 5 39.82 -22.91 -57.48
CA ASP A 5 40.84 -22.27 -56.62
C ASP A 5 42.29 -22.76 -56.86
N PRO A 6 43.32 -22.02 -56.39
CA PRO A 6 44.39 -22.69 -55.65
C PRO A 6 44.89 -21.95 -54.39
N ARG A 7 44.48 -22.49 -53.23
CA ARG A 7 45.29 -23.08 -52.14
C ARG A 7 46.46 -22.28 -51.53
N GLY A 8 46.45 -22.22 -50.18
CA GLY A 8 47.67 -22.09 -49.36
C GLY A 8 47.43 -21.88 -47.86
N ALA A 9 46.54 -22.65 -47.22
CA ALA A 9 46.88 -23.76 -46.31
C ALA A 9 47.01 -23.41 -44.81
N PRO A 10 46.20 -24.04 -43.92
CA PRO A 10 46.32 -24.05 -42.46
C PRO A 10 47.00 -25.34 -41.93
N MET A 11 47.51 -25.32 -40.70
CA MET A 11 48.00 -26.49 -39.92
C MET A 11 47.97 -26.12 -38.42
N LYS A 12 47.71 -26.96 -37.41
CA LYS A 12 47.55 -28.43 -37.23
C LYS A 12 46.90 -28.63 -35.84
N ARG A 13 45.81 -29.41 -35.73
CA ARG A 13 45.70 -30.78 -35.17
C ARG A 13 46.21 -30.99 -33.72
N PHE A 14 45.35 -31.55 -32.86
CA PHE A 14 45.51 -32.93 -32.37
C PHE A 14 44.14 -33.55 -32.00
N ALA A 15 44.00 -34.83 -32.34
CA ALA A 15 42.83 -35.69 -32.16
C ALA A 15 43.12 -36.73 -31.06
N VAL A 16 42.09 -37.48 -30.63
CA VAL A 16 42.02 -38.97 -30.58
C VAL A 16 40.83 -39.38 -29.69
N VAL A 17 39.72 -39.87 -30.26
CA VAL A 17 39.29 -41.25 -30.63
C VAL A 17 38.22 -41.75 -29.65
N LEU A 18 37.04 -42.09 -30.16
CA LEU A 18 36.27 -43.20 -29.61
C LEU A 18 35.60 -43.97 -30.76
N ALA A 19 35.82 -45.27 -30.78
CA ALA A 19 35.42 -46.20 -31.83
C ALA A 19 33.94 -46.57 -31.74
N LEU A 20 33.28 -46.72 -32.90
CA LEU A 20 32.01 -47.41 -33.04
C LEU A 20 32.25 -48.91 -33.23
N ALA A 21 31.62 -49.74 -32.41
CA ALA A 21 31.35 -51.14 -32.72
C ALA A 21 29.82 -51.34 -32.72
N VAL A 22 29.28 -51.79 -33.85
CA VAL A 22 27.89 -52.21 -33.99
C VAL A 22 27.80 -53.68 -33.62
N ILE A 23 27.04 -54.01 -32.58
CA ILE A 23 26.57 -55.37 -32.29
C ILE A 23 25.05 -55.27 -32.12
N ASN A 24 24.33 -56.00 -32.96
CA ASN A 24 22.88 -56.13 -32.92
C ASN A 24 22.54 -57.49 -32.29
N CYS A 25 21.88 -57.53 -31.11
CA CYS A 25 21.08 -58.69 -30.69
C CYS A 25 20.21 -58.41 -29.45
N ALA A 26 18.89 -58.53 -29.65
CA ALA A 26 17.82 -59.00 -28.75
C ALA A 26 17.62 -58.43 -27.32
N LYS A 27 16.47 -57.73 -27.17
CA LYS A 27 15.48 -57.74 -26.07
C LYS A 27 15.95 -58.11 -24.65
N GLN A 28 15.90 -57.12 -23.75
CA GLN A 28 15.22 -57.13 -22.43
C GLN A 28 15.28 -55.70 -21.85
N GLY A 29 14.12 -55.13 -21.51
CA GLY A 29 14.01 -53.73 -21.05
C GLY A 29 14.48 -53.54 -19.61
N PRO A 30 15.16 -52.43 -19.26
CA PRO A 30 15.42 -52.09 -17.87
C PRO A 30 14.25 -51.28 -17.30
N THR A 31 13.69 -51.77 -16.19
CA THR A 31 12.77 -51.04 -15.31
C THR A 31 13.50 -49.86 -14.69
N GLY A 32 13.11 -48.63 -15.05
CA GLY A 32 13.57 -47.42 -14.38
C GLY A 32 13.02 -47.31 -12.95
N PRO A 33 13.70 -46.57 -12.05
CA PRO A 33 13.19 -46.34 -10.70
C PRO A 33 11.87 -45.58 -10.74
N GLU A 34 10.90 -46.06 -9.96
CA GLU A 34 9.60 -45.44 -9.76
C GLU A 34 9.79 -44.02 -9.20
N VAL A 35 9.37 -43.02 -9.98
CA VAL A 35 9.39 -41.61 -9.56
C VAL A 35 8.35 -41.46 -8.45
N GLN A 36 8.80 -41.33 -7.20
CA GLN A 36 7.91 -40.95 -6.12
C GLN A 36 7.30 -39.57 -6.42
N PRO A 37 5.98 -39.38 -6.19
CA PRO A 37 5.37 -38.07 -6.34
C PRO A 37 6.07 -37.06 -5.43
N SER A 38 6.45 -35.93 -6.01
CA SER A 38 6.99 -34.79 -5.26
C SER A 38 6.00 -34.42 -4.15
N PRO A 39 6.45 -34.12 -2.91
CA PRO A 39 5.55 -33.63 -1.88
C PRO A 39 4.82 -32.40 -2.41
N ALA A 40 3.51 -32.33 -2.17
CA ALA A 40 2.71 -31.16 -2.51
C ALA A 40 3.43 -29.92 -1.98
N SER A 41 3.69 -28.95 -2.87
CA SER A 41 4.14 -27.63 -2.46
C SER A 41 3.19 -27.12 -1.36
N PRO A 42 3.69 -26.45 -0.31
CA PRO A 42 2.80 -25.82 0.65
C PRO A 42 1.83 -24.96 -0.14
N GLU A 43 0.54 -25.32 -0.07
CA GLU A 43 -0.51 -24.64 -0.81
C GLU A 43 -0.44 -23.16 -0.41
N ASP A 44 -0.33 -22.27 -1.39
CA ASP A 44 -0.35 -20.84 -1.10
C ASP A 44 -1.60 -20.53 -0.26
N PRO A 45 -1.50 -19.66 0.77
CA PRO A 45 -2.67 -19.32 1.56
C PRO A 45 -3.78 -18.82 0.63
N PRO A 46 -5.05 -19.17 0.91
CA PRO A 46 -6.15 -18.79 0.05
C PRO A 46 -6.17 -17.26 -0.14
N PRO A 47 -6.58 -16.77 -1.32
CA PRO A 47 -6.74 -15.34 -1.55
C PRO A 47 -7.58 -14.71 -0.42
N SER A 48 -7.21 -13.51 0.02
CA SER A 48 -7.95 -12.78 1.07
C SER A 48 -8.29 -11.40 0.56
N VAL A 49 -9.54 -10.97 0.74
CA VAL A 49 -9.93 -9.60 0.44
C VAL A 49 -9.52 -8.70 1.62
N VAL A 50 -8.65 -7.74 1.39
CA VAL A 50 -8.13 -6.79 2.37
C VAL A 50 -9.06 -5.59 2.41
N LEU A 51 -10.04 -5.63 3.32
CA LEU A 51 -10.95 -4.51 3.57
C LEU A 51 -10.69 -3.88 4.94
N PRO A 52 -10.81 -2.55 5.06
CA PRO A 52 -10.76 -1.87 6.35
C PRO A 52 -12.05 -2.12 7.16
N PRO A 53 -12.09 -1.76 8.45
CA PRO A 53 -13.32 -1.85 9.24
C PRO A 53 -14.43 -0.92 8.73
N THR A 54 -14.09 0.23 8.16
CA THR A 54 -15.05 1.20 7.61
C THR A 54 -14.39 2.01 6.50
N VAL A 55 -15.11 2.22 5.40
CA VAL A 55 -14.80 3.17 4.33
C VAL A 55 -15.71 4.38 4.48
N TYR A 56 -15.11 5.56 4.58
CA TYR A 56 -15.81 6.81 4.84
C TYR A 56 -16.04 7.59 3.54
N PHE A 57 -17.21 8.20 3.44
CA PHE A 57 -17.62 9.08 2.36
C PHE A 57 -18.12 10.41 2.93
N VAL A 58 -18.26 11.42 2.07
CA VAL A 58 -18.95 12.67 2.41
C VAL A 58 -19.87 13.04 1.25
N GLU A 59 -21.04 13.56 1.59
CA GLU A 59 -22.04 14.04 0.63
C GLU A 59 -21.42 14.90 -0.48
N GLY A 60 -21.79 14.60 -1.73
CA GLY A 60 -21.35 15.32 -2.92
C GLY A 60 -19.93 14.99 -3.40
N ARG A 61 -19.18 14.12 -2.72
CA ARG A 61 -17.86 13.65 -3.17
C ARG A 61 -17.89 12.16 -3.50
N SER A 62 -17.40 11.81 -4.68
CA SER A 62 -17.29 10.42 -5.10
C SER A 62 -16.14 9.73 -4.38
N GLY A 63 -16.35 8.48 -3.96
CA GLY A 63 -15.31 7.57 -3.50
C GLY A 63 -15.51 6.18 -4.09
N SER A 64 -14.49 5.35 -4.00
CA SER A 64 -14.51 4.00 -4.56
C SER A 64 -13.76 3.00 -3.68
N ILE A 65 -14.09 1.73 -3.87
CA ILE A 65 -13.34 0.57 -3.42
C ILE A 65 -12.85 -0.14 -4.68
N TYR A 66 -11.60 0.09 -5.07
CA TYR A 66 -10.98 -0.54 -6.23
C TYR A 66 -10.59 -1.98 -5.90
N PHE A 67 -11.03 -2.94 -6.72
CA PHE A 67 -10.79 -4.36 -6.50
C PHE A 67 -9.30 -4.70 -6.58
N GLU A 68 -8.56 -4.00 -7.45
CA GLU A 68 -7.10 -4.10 -7.54
C GLU A 68 -6.41 -3.80 -6.21
N ASN A 69 -7.02 -2.95 -5.39
CA ASN A 69 -6.43 -2.46 -4.15
C ASN A 69 -6.82 -3.25 -2.92
N ILE A 70 -7.62 -4.31 -3.06
CA ILE A 70 -8.11 -5.10 -1.92
C ILE A 70 -7.81 -6.58 -2.08
N ILE A 71 -7.01 -6.98 -3.07
CA ILE A 71 -6.62 -8.37 -3.28
C ILE A 71 -5.10 -8.49 -3.42
N PRO A 72 -4.42 -9.21 -2.50
CA PRO A 72 -2.98 -9.46 -2.56
C PRO A 72 -2.72 -10.56 -3.59
N ALA A 73 -3.21 -10.37 -4.81
CA ALA A 73 -3.02 -11.22 -5.99
C ALA A 73 -2.34 -10.41 -7.10
N SER A 74 -1.82 -11.10 -8.12
CA SER A 74 -1.15 -10.45 -9.25
C SER A 74 -2.04 -9.40 -9.93
N SER A 75 -3.32 -9.71 -10.12
CA SER A 75 -4.32 -8.82 -10.69
C SER A 75 -5.72 -9.13 -10.14
N ALA A 76 -6.55 -8.11 -9.96
CA ALA A 76 -7.97 -8.28 -9.71
C ALA A 76 -8.74 -8.77 -10.94
N ALA A 77 -8.17 -8.64 -12.14
CA ALA A 77 -8.78 -9.13 -13.38
C ALA A 77 -8.83 -10.66 -13.47
N ASP A 78 -8.10 -11.36 -12.60
CA ASP A 78 -8.09 -12.82 -12.46
C ASP A 78 -9.34 -13.36 -11.74
N TYR A 79 -10.18 -12.46 -11.23
CA TYR A 79 -11.38 -12.77 -10.47
C TYR A 79 -12.62 -12.13 -11.11
N ASP A 80 -13.77 -12.76 -10.89
CA ASP A 80 -15.07 -12.12 -11.02
C ASP A 80 -15.51 -11.60 -9.64
N TRP A 81 -16.15 -10.45 -9.61
CA TRP A 81 -16.45 -9.72 -8.37
C TRP A 81 -17.95 -9.64 -8.15
N ASP A 82 -18.37 -9.73 -6.89
CA ASP A 82 -19.74 -9.46 -6.47
C ASP A 82 -19.73 -8.59 -5.21
N VAL A 83 -20.58 -7.57 -5.19
CA VAL A 83 -20.72 -6.62 -4.09
C VAL A 83 -22.14 -6.68 -3.57
N LEU A 84 -22.27 -7.13 -2.33
CA LEU A 84 -23.51 -7.54 -1.71
C LEU A 84 -23.77 -6.80 -0.40
N GLY A 85 -25.02 -6.82 0.05
CA GLY A 85 -25.42 -6.31 1.37
C GLY A 85 -25.55 -4.78 1.45
N VAL A 86 -25.37 -4.07 0.34
CA VAL A 86 -25.45 -2.61 0.24
C VAL A 86 -26.52 -2.19 -0.77
N ALA A 87 -27.32 -1.17 -0.44
CA ALA A 87 -28.40 -0.66 -1.30
C ALA A 87 -28.01 0.61 -2.10
N VAL A 88 -26.82 1.14 -1.87
CA VAL A 88 -26.28 2.34 -2.50
C VAL A 88 -25.03 2.02 -3.31
N GLY A 89 -24.60 2.97 -4.13
CA GLY A 89 -23.43 2.83 -4.98
C GLY A 89 -23.66 1.89 -6.15
N GLU A 90 -22.61 1.74 -6.94
CA GLU A 90 -22.65 1.02 -8.21
C GLU A 90 -21.40 0.15 -8.29
N GLN A 91 -21.60 -1.14 -8.59
CA GLN A 91 -20.50 -2.03 -8.96
C GLN A 91 -20.18 -1.83 -10.44
N LEU A 92 -18.92 -1.51 -10.72
CA LEU A 92 -18.30 -1.50 -12.03
C LEU A 92 -17.35 -2.70 -12.17
N THR A 93 -16.69 -2.83 -13.32
CA THR A 93 -15.76 -3.94 -13.58
C THR A 93 -14.56 -3.96 -12.63
N ASP A 94 -14.03 -2.79 -12.28
CA ASP A 94 -12.77 -2.61 -11.55
C ASP A 94 -12.95 -2.14 -10.11
N ARG A 95 -14.17 -1.73 -9.74
CA ARG A 95 -14.46 -1.13 -8.43
C ARG A 95 -15.94 -1.16 -8.09
N TRP A 96 -16.24 -0.94 -6.81
CA TRP A 96 -17.52 -0.36 -6.40
C TRP A 96 -17.34 1.13 -6.12
N THR A 97 -18.28 1.97 -6.55
CA THR A 97 -18.20 3.43 -6.41
C THR A 97 -19.48 4.03 -5.86
N TYR A 98 -19.36 5.12 -5.11
CA TYR A 98 -20.48 5.80 -4.49
C TYR A 98 -20.24 7.31 -4.37
N THR A 99 -21.26 8.09 -4.71
CA THR A 99 -21.35 9.51 -4.42
C THR A 99 -22.56 9.73 -3.52
N PRO A 100 -22.39 9.97 -2.22
CA PRO A 100 -23.52 10.15 -1.32
C PRO A 100 -24.31 11.41 -1.66
N GLY A 101 -25.63 11.29 -1.66
CA GLY A 101 -26.55 12.44 -1.73
C GLY A 101 -26.93 13.01 -0.36
N GLY A 102 -26.30 12.52 0.72
CA GLY A 102 -26.57 12.90 2.10
C GLY A 102 -25.79 12.01 3.07
N SER A 103 -26.06 12.14 4.37
CA SER A 103 -25.49 11.25 5.38
C SER A 103 -26.01 9.81 5.25
N LEU A 104 -25.17 8.84 5.58
CA LEU A 104 -25.49 7.41 5.60
C LEU A 104 -24.92 6.82 6.89
N ASP A 105 -25.80 6.25 7.71
CA ASP A 105 -25.38 5.48 8.89
C ASP A 105 -24.53 4.27 8.48
N PRO A 106 -23.54 3.85 9.31
CA PRO A 106 -22.68 2.72 9.00
C PRO A 106 -23.45 1.47 8.58
N THR A 107 -23.32 1.12 7.31
CA THR A 107 -24.04 0.00 6.67
C THR A 107 -23.03 -1.02 6.15
N ALA A 108 -23.34 -2.31 6.29
CA ALA A 108 -22.46 -3.37 5.83
C ALA A 108 -22.34 -3.39 4.30
N LEU A 109 -21.16 -3.71 3.80
CA LEU A 109 -20.88 -4.00 2.40
C LEU A 109 -19.95 -5.21 2.36
N THR A 110 -20.36 -6.27 1.66
CA THR A 110 -19.57 -7.48 1.46
C THR A 110 -19.03 -7.52 0.04
N VAL A 111 -17.75 -7.82 -0.10
CA VAL A 111 -17.10 -8.06 -1.39
C VAL A 111 -16.71 -9.52 -1.49
N GLU A 112 -17.12 -10.16 -2.57
CA GLU A 112 -16.80 -11.54 -2.90
C GLU A 112 -15.95 -11.59 -4.18
N ALA A 113 -14.91 -12.42 -4.14
CA ALA A 113 -14.07 -12.71 -5.29
C ALA A 113 -14.26 -14.18 -5.70
N TYR A 114 -14.57 -14.40 -6.96
CA TYR A 114 -14.77 -15.71 -7.57
C TYR A 114 -13.63 -16.03 -8.52
N ASP A 115 -13.14 -17.28 -8.50
CA ASP A 115 -12.24 -17.81 -9.53
C ASP A 115 -12.96 -17.69 -10.88
N LYS A 116 -12.44 -16.84 -11.75
CA LYS A 116 -13.03 -16.50 -13.05
C LYS A 116 -13.20 -17.69 -13.99
N THR A 117 -12.41 -18.75 -13.80
CA THR A 117 -12.46 -19.95 -14.64
C THR A 117 -13.41 -21.01 -14.10
N LYS A 118 -13.52 -21.12 -12.77
CA LYS A 118 -14.31 -22.16 -12.09
C LYS A 118 -15.65 -21.66 -11.57
N GLY A 119 -15.87 -20.35 -11.53
CA GLY A 119 -17.05 -19.71 -10.92
C GLY A 119 -17.18 -20.00 -9.43
N LYS A 120 -16.08 -20.32 -8.75
CA LYS A 120 -16.08 -20.69 -7.32
C LYS A 120 -15.68 -19.50 -6.48
N LEU A 121 -16.40 -19.25 -5.39
CA LEU A 121 -15.99 -18.29 -4.37
C LEU A 121 -14.62 -18.67 -3.83
N VAL A 122 -13.67 -17.75 -3.87
CA VAL A 122 -12.28 -17.95 -3.38
C VAL A 122 -11.91 -17.00 -2.26
N ALA A 123 -12.58 -15.85 -2.14
CA ALA A 123 -12.40 -14.93 -1.03
C ALA A 123 -13.66 -14.12 -0.77
N THR A 124 -13.90 -13.74 0.48
CA THR A 124 -14.99 -12.85 0.89
C THR A 124 -14.53 -12.01 2.07
N ALA A 125 -14.95 -10.75 2.12
CA ALA A 125 -14.76 -9.90 3.28
C ALA A 125 -15.90 -8.87 3.38
N THR A 126 -16.16 -8.43 4.60
CA THR A 126 -17.19 -7.40 4.88
C THR A 126 -16.52 -6.18 5.51
N THR A 127 -16.90 -5.00 5.01
CA THR A 127 -16.60 -3.70 5.60
C THR A 127 -17.90 -2.99 5.96
N LYS A 128 -17.78 -1.81 6.57
CA LYS A 128 -18.88 -0.84 6.65
C LYS A 128 -18.61 0.30 5.69
N ILE A 129 -19.65 0.86 5.08
CA ILE A 129 -19.59 2.17 4.47
C ILE A 129 -20.36 3.16 5.34
N SER A 130 -19.89 4.41 5.41
CA SER A 130 -20.54 5.49 6.15
C SER A 130 -20.38 6.79 5.37
N ALA A 131 -21.39 7.65 5.37
CA ALA A 131 -21.29 8.97 4.75
C ALA A 131 -21.62 10.08 5.74
N ALA A 132 -20.75 11.08 5.83
CA ALA A 132 -21.04 12.32 6.54
C ALA A 132 -21.83 13.29 5.64
N ALA A 133 -22.72 14.08 6.24
CA ALA A 133 -23.33 15.21 5.54
C ALA A 133 -22.26 16.25 5.17
N ALA A 134 -22.48 17.02 4.10
CA ALA A 134 -21.54 18.04 3.65
C ALA A 134 -21.28 19.10 4.74
N SER A 135 -22.25 19.36 5.62
CA SER A 135 -22.13 20.30 6.73
C SER A 135 -21.46 19.75 8.01
N ALA A 136 -21.07 18.46 8.04
CA ALA A 136 -20.49 17.85 9.24
C ALA A 136 -19.21 18.57 9.70
N GLY A 137 -19.05 18.76 11.01
CA GLY A 137 -17.92 19.52 11.57
C GLY A 137 -17.92 21.03 11.29
N GLY A 138 -18.99 21.59 10.69
CA GLY A 138 -19.09 23.01 10.40
C GLY A 138 -18.90 23.88 11.65
N GLY A 139 -18.12 24.95 11.53
CA GLY A 139 -17.77 25.85 12.64
C GLY A 139 -16.65 25.34 13.55
N THR A 140 -16.11 24.15 13.30
CA THR A 140 -14.91 23.64 13.99
C THR A 140 -13.65 23.92 13.17
N ALA A 141 -12.48 23.86 13.81
CA ALA A 141 -11.19 23.94 13.14
C ALA A 141 -10.26 22.84 13.67
N LEU A 142 -9.93 21.89 12.80
CA LEU A 142 -9.03 20.78 13.12
C LEU A 142 -7.58 21.17 12.85
N SER A 143 -6.67 20.57 13.62
CA SER A 143 -5.22 20.72 13.44
C SER A 143 -4.58 19.35 13.28
N CYS A 144 -3.74 19.20 12.26
CA CYS A 144 -3.16 17.91 11.89
C CYS A 144 -1.64 17.99 11.70
N ILE A 145 -0.94 16.90 12.01
CA ILE A 145 0.44 16.66 11.58
C ILE A 145 0.44 15.37 10.75
N PHE A 146 1.03 15.42 9.55
CA PHE A 146 1.19 14.26 8.67
C PHE A 146 2.64 13.78 8.69
N ILE A 147 2.88 12.60 9.24
CA ILE A 147 4.17 11.91 9.28
C ILE A 147 4.18 10.87 8.16
N GLY A 148 5.23 10.82 7.36
CA GLY A 148 5.30 9.76 6.36
C GLY A 148 6.56 9.73 5.51
N ASP A 149 6.50 8.95 4.46
CA ASP A 149 7.59 8.75 3.51
C ASP A 149 7.54 9.75 2.33
N SER A 150 7.97 9.33 1.13
CA SER A 150 7.93 10.14 -0.10
C SER A 150 6.52 10.54 -0.52
N LEU A 151 5.50 9.73 -0.22
CA LEU A 151 4.10 10.07 -0.52
C LEU A 151 3.67 11.32 0.24
N THR A 152 4.09 11.44 1.50
CA THR A 152 3.85 12.63 2.33
C THR A 152 4.82 13.75 1.97
N ALA A 153 6.08 13.43 1.66
CA ALA A 153 7.09 14.43 1.30
C ALA A 153 6.75 15.19 0.01
N ALA A 154 5.97 14.57 -0.88
CA ALA A 154 5.45 15.21 -2.09
C ALA A 154 4.52 16.39 -1.77
N GLY A 155 3.87 16.39 -0.59
CA GLY A 155 2.98 17.46 -0.14
C GLY A 155 1.70 17.63 -0.96
N VAL A 156 1.41 16.74 -1.92
CA VAL A 156 0.28 16.93 -2.84
C VAL A 156 -1.05 16.67 -2.13
N TYR A 157 -1.24 15.49 -1.51
CA TYR A 157 -2.50 15.17 -0.83
C TYR A 157 -2.79 16.09 0.37
N THR A 158 -1.76 16.56 1.07
CA THR A 158 -1.92 17.52 2.17
C THR A 158 -2.29 18.92 1.65
N GLY A 159 -1.78 19.29 0.47
CA GLY A 159 -2.18 20.50 -0.23
C GLY A 159 -3.63 20.44 -0.71
N ASP A 160 -4.04 19.31 -1.28
CA ASP A 160 -5.42 19.08 -1.73
C ASP A 160 -6.40 19.09 -0.54
N LEU A 161 -6.01 18.54 0.62
CA LEU A 161 -6.80 18.65 1.85
C LEU A 161 -7.02 20.11 2.29
N ILE A 162 -5.98 20.95 2.21
CA ILE A 162 -6.12 22.38 2.50
C ILE A 162 -7.07 23.04 1.49
N ALA A 163 -6.97 22.69 0.21
CA ALA A 163 -7.86 23.22 -0.83
C ALA A 163 -9.32 22.82 -0.62
N ILE A 164 -9.56 21.58 -0.18
CA ILE A 164 -10.90 21.10 0.21
C ILE A 164 -11.43 21.91 1.40
N ALA A 165 -10.66 22.02 2.48
CA ALA A 165 -11.06 22.71 3.70
C ALA A 165 -11.27 24.23 3.50
N ALA A 166 -10.53 24.86 2.58
CA ALA A 166 -10.69 26.28 2.25
C ALA A 166 -12.08 26.64 1.68
N ASN A 167 -12.82 25.63 1.20
CA ASN A 167 -14.17 25.79 0.65
C ASN A 167 -15.25 25.11 1.52
N ASP A 168 -14.92 24.70 2.75
CA ASP A 168 -15.84 24.04 3.69
C ASP A 168 -16.03 24.89 4.97
N ALA A 169 -17.10 24.61 5.72
CA ALA A 169 -17.36 25.24 7.00
C ALA A 169 -16.49 24.67 8.14
N MET A 170 -15.87 23.50 7.94
CA MET A 170 -14.86 22.91 8.83
C MET A 170 -13.45 23.38 8.41
N GLY A 171 -12.76 24.09 9.30
CA GLY A 171 -11.40 24.54 9.07
C GLY A 171 -10.35 23.45 9.27
N LEU A 172 -9.19 23.61 8.61
CA LEU A 172 -8.03 22.71 8.75
C LEU A 172 -6.73 23.51 8.82
N ALA A 173 -5.89 23.21 9.80
CA ALA A 173 -4.53 23.71 9.94
C ALA A 173 -3.52 22.56 9.94
N LEU A 174 -2.47 22.65 9.12
CA LEU A 174 -1.41 21.65 9.05
C LEU A 174 -0.12 22.16 9.71
N TYR A 175 0.53 21.28 10.47
CA TYR A 175 1.76 21.57 11.19
C TYR A 175 2.87 20.58 10.85
N GLY A 176 4.11 21.03 11.01
CA GLY A 176 5.32 20.31 10.69
C GLY A 176 6.49 21.24 10.45
N THR A 177 7.69 20.68 10.40
CA THR A 177 8.95 21.39 10.12
C THR A 177 9.33 21.33 8.63
N ARG A 178 8.69 20.46 7.85
CA ARG A 178 8.87 20.36 6.40
C ARG A 178 7.68 20.94 5.64
N GLY A 179 7.84 21.09 4.33
CA GLY A 179 6.87 21.79 3.48
C GLY A 179 6.89 23.31 3.70
N THR A 180 5.98 24.00 3.03
CA THR A 180 5.83 25.47 3.10
C THR A 180 4.45 25.82 3.63
N ASN A 181 4.35 26.83 4.50
CA ASN A 181 3.06 27.28 5.02
C ASN A 181 2.11 27.68 3.87
N PRO A 182 0.83 27.24 3.84
CA PRO A 182 0.09 26.50 4.89
C PRO A 182 0.26 24.97 4.89
N ASN A 183 0.93 24.41 3.89
CA ASN A 183 1.11 22.98 3.69
C ASN A 183 2.37 22.44 4.39
N ARG A 184 2.34 22.42 5.73
CA ARG A 184 3.40 21.86 6.56
C ARG A 184 3.15 20.38 6.88
N HIS A 185 4.23 19.60 6.94
CA HIS A 185 4.17 18.15 7.22
C HIS A 185 5.51 17.62 7.75
N GLU A 186 5.55 16.32 8.05
CA GLU A 186 6.74 15.53 8.41
C GLU A 186 6.92 14.34 7.44
N GLY A 187 6.75 14.58 6.14
CA GLY A 187 7.10 13.63 5.07
C GLY A 187 8.59 13.65 4.69
N ARG A 188 9.21 12.47 4.59
CA ARG A 188 10.64 12.29 4.24
C ARG A 188 10.83 11.12 3.26
N GLY A 189 11.37 11.40 2.08
CA GLY A 189 11.52 10.40 1.02
C GLY A 189 12.40 9.22 1.44
N GLY A 190 11.93 7.99 1.22
CA GLY A 190 12.67 6.76 1.54
C GLY A 190 12.66 6.35 3.01
N TRP A 191 12.06 7.14 3.91
CA TRP A 191 12.05 6.82 5.34
C TRP A 191 11.09 5.67 5.64
N THR A 192 11.47 4.87 6.64
CA THR A 192 10.72 3.71 7.16
C THR A 192 10.22 4.01 8.57
N MET A 193 9.42 3.12 9.15
CA MET A 193 9.06 3.21 10.57
C MET A 193 10.29 3.26 11.47
N ALA A 194 11.33 2.49 11.14
CA ALA A 194 12.58 2.46 11.90
C ALA A 194 13.33 3.80 11.88
N ALA A 195 13.29 4.53 10.76
CA ALA A 195 13.90 5.86 10.65
C ALA A 195 13.23 6.87 11.62
N TYR A 196 11.90 6.83 11.76
CA TYR A 196 11.17 7.69 12.69
C TYR A 196 11.28 7.28 14.16
N THR A 197 11.85 6.12 14.48
CA THR A 197 11.93 5.60 15.85
C THR A 197 13.35 5.29 16.32
N SER A 198 14.36 5.83 15.65
CA SER A 198 15.78 5.66 16.01
C SER A 198 16.55 6.95 15.83
N ASP A 199 17.82 6.94 16.23
CA ASP A 199 18.81 7.99 15.92
C ASP A 199 19.21 7.93 14.45
N TYR A 200 18.24 8.18 13.57
CA TYR A 200 18.43 8.13 12.14
C TYR A 200 18.64 9.53 11.58
N ALA A 201 19.56 9.64 10.62
CA ALA A 201 19.74 10.82 9.81
C ALA A 201 20.14 10.42 8.39
N ASP A 202 19.69 11.21 7.42
CA ASP A 202 20.15 11.13 6.03
C ASP A 202 20.55 12.53 5.53
N ALA A 203 20.76 12.66 4.22
CA ALA A 203 21.09 13.94 3.60
C ALA A 203 20.01 15.02 3.76
N THR A 204 18.78 14.66 4.15
CA THR A 204 17.65 15.55 4.35
C THR A 204 17.43 15.96 5.82
N GLY A 205 18.28 15.45 6.73
CA GLY A 205 18.32 15.79 8.16
C GLY A 205 18.09 14.59 9.09
N GLY A 206 18.22 14.83 10.39
CA GLY A 206 17.95 13.85 11.44
C GLY A 206 16.47 13.66 11.73
N ASN A 207 16.14 12.56 12.42
CA ASN A 207 14.81 12.26 12.92
C ASN A 207 14.38 13.36 13.92
N PRO A 208 13.37 14.18 13.59
CA PRO A 208 12.99 15.31 14.43
C PRO A 208 12.37 14.88 15.76
N PHE A 209 11.96 13.62 15.89
CA PHE A 209 11.40 13.06 17.11
C PHE A 209 12.45 12.39 18.00
N TRP A 210 13.69 12.20 17.53
CA TRP A 210 14.75 11.59 18.33
C TRP A 210 15.43 12.65 19.21
N ILE A 211 14.95 12.80 20.44
CA ILE A 211 15.39 13.84 21.37
C ILE A 211 15.77 13.17 22.70
N GLY A 212 16.98 13.44 23.18
CA GLY A 212 17.47 12.88 24.44
C GLY A 212 17.59 11.34 24.45
N GLY A 213 17.83 10.73 23.28
CA GLY A 213 18.03 9.28 23.15
C GLY A 213 16.75 8.44 23.08
N LYS A 214 15.59 9.06 22.80
CA LYS A 214 14.30 8.39 22.64
C LYS A 214 13.40 9.15 21.66
N VAL A 215 12.29 8.53 21.26
CA VAL A 215 11.21 9.21 20.54
C VAL A 215 10.45 10.12 21.52
N ASP A 216 10.54 11.43 21.35
CA ASP A 216 9.91 12.44 22.21
C ASP A 216 9.13 13.46 21.36
N PHE A 217 7.92 13.07 20.94
CA PHE A 217 7.01 13.92 20.19
C PHE A 217 6.59 15.18 20.96
N PRO A 218 6.32 15.15 22.29
CA PRO A 218 6.05 16.36 23.06
C PRO A 218 7.20 17.38 23.03
N ALA A 219 8.45 16.93 23.19
CA ALA A 219 9.62 17.81 23.09
C ALA A 219 9.79 18.38 21.68
N TYR A 220 9.48 17.60 20.64
CA TYR A 220 9.44 18.07 19.25
C TYR A 220 8.42 19.21 19.07
N LEU A 221 7.19 19.05 19.57
CA LEU A 221 6.17 20.09 19.48
C LEU A 221 6.62 21.38 20.19
N ALA A 222 7.14 21.26 21.41
CA ALA A 222 7.63 22.39 22.19
C ALA A 222 8.78 23.13 21.50
N THR A 223 9.77 22.38 20.99
CA THR A 223 10.95 22.94 20.29
C THR A 223 10.55 23.76 19.06
N ASN A 224 9.51 23.31 18.35
CA ASN A 224 9.06 23.94 17.11
C ASN A 224 7.89 24.92 17.31
N SER A 225 7.50 25.19 18.56
CA SER A 225 6.34 26.05 18.89
C SER A 225 5.06 25.60 18.18
N ILE A 226 4.86 24.29 18.04
CA ILE A 226 3.69 23.69 17.43
C ILE A 226 2.67 23.36 18.53
N PRO A 227 1.41 23.81 18.43
CA PRO A 227 0.38 23.43 19.40
C PRO A 227 0.10 21.92 19.33
N VAL A 228 -0.40 21.34 20.42
CA VAL A 228 -0.85 19.93 20.42
C VAL A 228 -1.93 19.77 19.34
N PRO A 229 -1.72 18.90 18.33
CA PRO A 229 -2.67 18.75 17.24
C PRO A 229 -3.89 17.95 17.69
N HIS A 230 -5.02 18.12 16.99
CA HIS A 230 -6.17 17.23 17.14
C HIS A 230 -5.87 15.83 16.57
N TRP A 231 -5.13 15.78 15.46
CA TRP A 231 -4.78 14.54 14.77
C TRP A 231 -3.30 14.46 14.40
N VAL A 232 -2.73 13.26 14.54
CA VAL A 232 -1.46 12.89 13.92
C VAL A 232 -1.71 11.73 12.97
N PHE A 233 -1.45 11.95 11.69
CA PHE A 233 -1.57 10.92 10.66
C PHE A 233 -0.21 10.32 10.34
N ILE A 234 -0.16 9.00 10.17
CA ILE A 234 1.06 8.26 9.87
C ILE A 234 0.82 7.45 8.59
N LEU A 235 1.53 7.79 7.51
CA LEU A 235 1.53 7.09 6.23
C LEU A 235 2.94 6.52 5.97
N LEU A 236 3.16 5.29 6.41
CA LEU A 236 4.41 4.55 6.29
C LEU A 236 4.12 3.08 5.94
N GLY A 237 5.13 2.39 5.42
CA GLY A 237 5.05 0.98 5.02
C GLY A 237 5.62 0.71 3.64
N THR A 238 5.50 1.67 2.72
CA THR A 238 6.01 1.58 1.34
C THR A 238 7.46 1.10 1.33
N ASN A 239 8.34 1.83 2.04
CA ASN A 239 9.78 1.53 2.08
C ASN A 239 10.12 0.34 2.98
N ASP A 240 9.31 0.09 4.01
CA ASP A 240 9.52 -0.99 4.98
C ASP A 240 9.43 -2.36 4.31
N VAL A 241 8.47 -2.57 3.40
CA VAL A 241 8.26 -3.86 2.71
C VAL A 241 8.60 -3.83 1.22
N PHE A 242 9.15 -2.72 0.71
CA PHE A 242 9.45 -2.57 -0.73
C PHE A 242 10.26 -3.73 -1.27
N ARG A 243 11.27 -4.19 -0.51
CA ARG A 243 12.25 -5.19 -0.94
C ARG A 243 11.92 -6.62 -0.51
N ALA A 244 10.81 -6.86 0.17
CA ALA A 244 10.43 -8.21 0.56
C ALA A 244 10.23 -9.09 -0.68
N THR A 245 10.88 -10.25 -0.70
CA THR A 245 10.82 -11.19 -1.83
C THR A 245 9.80 -12.31 -1.62
N THR A 246 9.27 -12.45 -0.41
CA THR A 246 8.26 -13.47 -0.05
C THR A 246 7.17 -12.85 0.82
N ASP A 247 5.98 -13.47 0.81
CA ASP A 247 4.86 -13.07 1.67
C ASP A 247 5.25 -13.16 3.15
N ALA A 248 5.99 -14.22 3.54
CA ALA A 248 6.47 -14.40 4.91
C ALA A 248 7.40 -13.26 5.37
N THR A 249 8.33 -12.85 4.49
CA THR A 249 9.22 -11.71 4.76
C THR A 249 8.43 -10.41 4.89
N ALA A 250 7.49 -10.13 3.99
CA ALA A 250 6.69 -8.91 4.03
C ALA A 250 5.87 -8.81 5.34
N VAL A 251 5.25 -9.92 5.76
CA VAL A 251 4.51 -9.99 7.03
C VAL A 251 5.44 -9.81 8.23
N GLN A 252 6.61 -10.47 8.24
CA GLN A 252 7.60 -10.33 9.31
C GLN A 252 8.13 -8.89 9.43
N GLU A 253 8.42 -8.24 8.30
CA GLU A 253 8.86 -6.84 8.25
C GLU A 253 7.76 -5.91 8.76
N ALA A 254 6.51 -6.10 8.35
CA ALA A 254 5.36 -5.36 8.86
C ALA A 254 5.22 -5.47 10.39
N GLN A 255 5.24 -6.69 10.92
CA GLN A 255 5.14 -6.92 12.36
C GLN A 255 6.32 -6.30 13.14
N SER A 256 7.53 -6.35 12.57
CA SER A 256 8.73 -5.74 13.15
C SER A 256 8.70 -4.21 13.13
N ALA A 257 8.08 -3.62 12.10
CA ALA A 257 7.83 -2.19 12.02
C ALA A 257 6.73 -1.77 13.00
N PHE A 258 5.67 -2.56 13.18
CA PHE A 258 4.59 -2.22 14.10
C PHE A 258 5.02 -2.19 15.57
N ALA A 259 5.99 -3.02 15.98
CA ALA A 259 6.59 -2.88 17.31
C ALA A 259 7.23 -1.49 17.53
N LYS A 260 7.75 -0.86 16.46
CA LYS A 260 8.30 0.50 16.50
C LYS A 260 7.20 1.54 16.40
N LEU A 261 6.17 1.29 15.60
CA LEU A 261 4.97 2.13 15.53
C LEU A 261 4.33 2.31 16.91
N GLU A 262 4.29 1.29 17.77
CA GLU A 262 3.82 1.47 19.16
C GLU A 262 4.64 2.50 19.96
N VAL A 263 5.96 2.59 19.73
CA VAL A 263 6.81 3.60 20.38
C VAL A 263 6.42 5.00 19.93
N LEU A 264 6.19 5.18 18.63
CA LEU A 264 5.74 6.45 18.07
C LEU A 264 4.32 6.81 18.55
N ILE A 265 3.38 5.85 18.54
CA ILE A 265 2.00 6.01 19.05
C ILE A 265 2.02 6.48 20.51
N ALA A 266 2.78 5.78 21.37
CA ALA A 266 2.88 6.13 22.79
C ALA A 266 3.46 7.53 22.98
N SER A 267 4.48 7.90 22.19
CA SER A 267 5.08 9.24 22.25
C SER A 267 4.10 10.33 21.80
N VAL A 268 3.33 10.09 20.73
CA VAL A 268 2.28 11.01 20.27
C VAL A 268 1.19 11.16 21.33
N GLN A 269 0.67 10.07 21.88
CA GLN A 269 -0.35 10.10 22.93
C GLN A 269 0.10 10.86 24.19
N ALA A 270 1.40 10.86 24.49
CA ALA A 270 1.98 11.61 25.59
C ALA A 270 1.94 13.14 25.39
N ALA A 271 1.70 13.63 24.17
CA ALA A 271 1.56 15.06 23.91
C ALA A 271 0.26 15.67 24.45
N GLY A 272 -0.79 14.85 24.63
CA GLY A 272 -2.04 15.30 25.24
C GLY A 272 -3.12 14.22 25.29
N PRO A 273 -4.10 14.33 26.21
CA PRO A 273 -5.15 13.31 26.38
C PRO A 273 -6.15 13.26 25.23
N GLU A 274 -6.23 14.30 24.40
CA GLU A 274 -7.22 14.42 23.31
C GLU A 274 -6.62 14.18 21.91
N VAL A 275 -5.29 14.04 21.77
CA VAL A 275 -4.68 13.79 20.45
C VAL A 275 -5.12 12.43 19.91
N ARG A 276 -5.54 12.39 18.66
CA ARG A 276 -5.96 11.18 17.96
C ARG A 276 -4.94 10.81 16.88
N ILE A 277 -4.81 9.52 16.60
CA ILE A 277 -3.82 9.00 15.65
C ILE A 277 -4.54 8.29 14.52
N GLY A 278 -4.31 8.75 13.29
CA GLY A 278 -4.79 8.12 12.07
C GLY A 278 -3.67 7.32 11.39
N LEU A 279 -3.74 6.00 11.43
CA LEU A 279 -2.84 5.11 10.72
C LEU A 279 -3.35 4.92 9.30
N MET A 280 -2.68 5.55 8.34
CA MET A 280 -3.06 5.50 6.94
C MET A 280 -2.47 4.25 6.28
N THR A 281 -3.30 3.53 5.53
CA THR A 281 -2.88 2.37 4.73
C THR A 281 -2.19 2.84 3.44
N PRO A 282 -0.90 2.57 3.22
CA PRO A 282 -0.21 2.94 1.98
C PRO A 282 -0.89 2.39 0.73
N PRO A 283 -1.05 3.20 -0.32
CA PRO A 283 -1.71 2.74 -1.53
C PRO A 283 -0.88 1.71 -2.32
N PRO A 284 -1.52 0.83 -3.12
CA PRO A 284 -0.82 -0.04 -4.03
C PRO A 284 -0.08 0.72 -5.15
N PRO A 285 0.92 0.09 -5.80
CA PRO A 285 1.62 0.70 -6.91
C PRO A 285 0.75 0.78 -8.16
N THR A 286 1.27 1.44 -9.20
CA THR A 286 0.66 1.42 -10.54
C THR A 286 0.38 0.01 -11.04
N SER A 287 -0.63 -0.13 -11.90
CA SER A 287 -0.93 -1.38 -12.59
C SER A 287 0.12 -1.77 -13.64
N ASP A 288 1.00 -0.84 -14.02
CA ASP A 288 1.93 -0.99 -15.13
C ASP A 288 3.32 -1.52 -14.70
N GLN A 289 3.74 -2.65 -15.25
CA GLN A 289 5.08 -3.21 -15.04
C GLN A 289 6.17 -2.41 -15.78
N ASP A 290 5.85 -1.71 -16.86
CA ASP A 290 6.84 -0.92 -17.61
C ASP A 290 7.27 0.30 -16.80
N ALA A 291 6.38 0.88 -15.99
CA ALA A 291 6.72 1.91 -15.01
C ALA A 291 7.76 1.42 -13.98
N PHE A 292 7.69 0.15 -13.56
CA PHE A 292 8.73 -0.44 -12.70
C PHE A 292 10.03 -0.67 -13.46
N ALA A 293 9.99 -1.06 -14.73
CA ALA A 293 11.19 -1.19 -15.54
C ALA A 293 11.90 0.16 -15.72
N ALA A 294 11.14 1.25 -15.89
CA ALA A 294 11.66 2.61 -16.03
C ALA A 294 12.43 3.08 -14.78
N GLU A 295 11.91 2.78 -13.58
CA GLU A 295 12.48 3.25 -12.31
C GLU A 295 13.48 2.27 -11.68
N TYR A 296 13.28 0.97 -11.86
CA TYR A 296 13.99 -0.08 -11.13
C TYR A 296 14.64 -1.13 -12.03
N GLY A 297 14.47 -1.05 -13.35
CA GLY A 297 14.92 -2.10 -14.28
C GLY A 297 14.35 -3.46 -13.87
N SER A 298 15.21 -4.48 -13.82
CA SER A 298 14.84 -5.83 -13.34
C SER A 298 14.95 -6.01 -11.82
N GLY A 299 15.18 -4.92 -11.07
CA GLY A 299 15.43 -4.97 -9.62
C GLY A 299 14.16 -5.05 -8.76
N GLN A 300 12.98 -4.79 -9.34
CA GLN A 300 11.70 -4.90 -8.66
C GLN A 300 10.59 -5.23 -9.66
N THR A 301 9.62 -6.04 -9.23
CA THR A 301 8.43 -6.36 -10.02
C THR A 301 7.18 -5.76 -9.40
N ARG A 302 6.28 -5.30 -10.26
CA ARG A 302 5.01 -4.68 -9.88
C ARG A 302 4.17 -5.62 -9.01
N TRP A 303 4.04 -6.88 -9.42
CA TRP A 303 3.20 -7.87 -8.72
C TRP A 303 3.72 -8.16 -7.31
N ARG A 304 5.05 -8.26 -7.12
CA ARG A 304 5.65 -8.54 -5.81
C ARG A 304 5.44 -7.38 -4.87
N PHE A 305 5.68 -6.14 -5.33
CA PHE A 305 5.48 -4.97 -4.48
C PHE A 305 4.00 -4.72 -4.15
N LYS A 306 3.09 -4.88 -5.12
CA LYS A 306 1.63 -4.85 -4.84
C LYS A 306 1.26 -5.84 -3.74
N ARG A 307 1.75 -7.07 -3.84
CA ARG A 307 1.46 -8.09 -2.84
C ARG A 307 2.04 -7.73 -1.47
N ASN A 308 3.26 -7.19 -1.42
CA ASN A 308 3.89 -6.73 -0.18
C ASN A 308 3.05 -5.67 0.53
N ILE A 309 2.61 -4.64 -0.20
CA ILE A 309 1.91 -3.51 0.41
C ILE A 309 0.49 -3.88 0.87
N LEU A 310 -0.21 -4.77 0.15
CA LEU A 310 -1.50 -5.28 0.60
C LEU A 310 -1.38 -6.25 1.79
N LEU A 311 -0.27 -6.98 1.90
CA LEU A 311 0.03 -7.75 3.11
C LEU A 311 0.33 -6.81 4.30
N TRP A 312 1.08 -5.73 4.09
CA TRP A 312 1.28 -4.69 5.11
C TRP A 312 -0.06 -4.13 5.59
N ASP A 313 -0.94 -3.73 4.66
CA ASP A 313 -2.27 -3.19 4.99
C ASP A 313 -3.13 -4.19 5.74
N ARG A 314 -3.13 -5.47 5.32
CA ARG A 314 -3.84 -6.54 6.03
C ARG A 314 -3.36 -6.65 7.48
N GLU A 315 -2.05 -6.69 7.70
CA GLU A 315 -1.48 -6.79 9.06
C GLU A 315 -1.77 -5.52 9.88
N LEU A 316 -1.72 -4.33 9.27
CA LEU A 316 -2.05 -3.05 9.92
C LEU A 316 -3.53 -3.03 10.34
N ILE A 317 -4.44 -3.35 9.43
CA ILE A 317 -5.88 -3.40 9.70
C ILE A 317 -6.16 -4.41 10.83
N SER A 318 -5.62 -5.62 10.72
CA SER A 318 -5.80 -6.69 11.71
C SER A 318 -5.35 -6.26 13.12
N ARG A 319 -4.23 -5.55 13.21
CA ARG A 319 -3.65 -5.12 14.50
C ARG A 319 -4.36 -3.91 15.11
N TYR A 320 -4.82 -2.95 14.31
CA TYR A 320 -5.22 -1.63 14.81
C TYR A 320 -6.70 -1.27 14.66
N ALA A 321 -7.50 -1.98 13.85
CA ALA A 321 -8.90 -1.62 13.59
C ALA A 321 -9.78 -1.53 14.86
N GLY A 322 -9.48 -2.29 15.91
CA GLY A 322 -10.23 -2.32 17.17
C GLY A 322 -9.76 -1.32 18.24
N ARG A 323 -8.80 -0.45 17.94
CA ARG A 323 -8.09 0.37 18.95
C ARG A 323 -8.58 1.82 19.05
N THR A 324 -9.81 2.10 18.60
CA THR A 324 -10.37 3.47 18.66
C THR A 324 -10.53 3.99 20.08
N SER A 325 -10.77 3.11 21.06
CA SER A 325 -10.77 3.46 22.50
C SER A 325 -9.41 3.93 23.03
N GLU A 326 -8.33 3.59 22.33
CA GLU A 326 -6.97 4.07 22.59
C GLU A 326 -6.64 5.31 21.74
N ARG A 327 -7.63 5.92 21.07
CA ARG A 327 -7.47 7.05 20.14
C ARG A 327 -6.62 6.71 18.90
N VAL A 328 -6.56 5.43 18.52
CA VAL A 328 -5.87 4.94 17.32
C VAL A 328 -6.91 4.45 16.30
N TYR A 329 -6.82 4.97 15.08
CA TYR A 329 -7.79 4.75 14.02
C TYR A 329 -7.09 4.28 12.74
N VAL A 330 -7.72 3.39 12.00
CA VAL A 330 -7.27 3.02 10.64
C VAL A 330 -7.95 3.94 9.63
N VAL A 331 -7.16 4.55 8.75
CA VAL A 331 -7.61 5.46 7.69
C VAL A 331 -7.35 4.76 6.35
N PRO A 332 -8.39 4.28 5.63
CA PRO A 332 -8.23 3.34 4.53
C PRO A 332 -7.87 4.00 3.20
N THR A 333 -6.79 4.77 3.15
CA THR A 333 -6.35 5.49 1.94
C THR A 333 -5.99 4.59 0.75
N HIS A 334 -5.78 3.29 0.96
CA HIS A 334 -5.46 2.34 -0.09
C HIS A 334 -6.65 2.03 -1.01
N VAL A 335 -7.90 2.03 -0.52
CA VAL A 335 -9.04 1.49 -1.28
C VAL A 335 -9.49 2.39 -2.44
N ASN A 336 -9.26 3.71 -2.33
CA ASN A 336 -9.86 4.71 -3.23
C ASN A 336 -8.97 5.09 -4.42
N LEU A 337 -7.69 4.69 -4.44
CA LEU A 337 -6.76 5.12 -5.49
C LEU A 337 -6.98 4.36 -6.80
N ASP A 338 -7.15 5.08 -7.91
CA ASP A 338 -7.11 4.48 -9.25
C ASP A 338 -5.66 4.21 -9.66
N THR A 339 -5.17 3.00 -9.39
CA THR A 339 -3.77 2.64 -9.71
C THR A 339 -3.50 2.50 -11.20
N PHE A 340 -4.53 2.51 -12.05
CA PHE A 340 -4.37 2.39 -13.49
C PHE A 340 -4.24 3.77 -14.16
N HIS A 341 -5.11 4.72 -13.79
CA HIS A 341 -5.17 6.03 -14.44
C HIS A 341 -4.42 7.14 -13.68
N ASN A 342 -4.30 7.02 -12.36
CA ASN A 342 -3.95 8.16 -11.51
C ASN A 342 -2.56 8.03 -10.87
N MET A 343 -1.62 7.39 -11.57
CA MET A 343 -0.24 7.19 -11.13
C MET A 343 0.74 8.02 -11.95
N ALA A 344 1.75 8.60 -11.29
CA ALA A 344 2.82 9.35 -11.97
C ALA A 344 4.00 8.46 -12.34
N ASN A 345 4.30 7.47 -11.49
CA ASN A 345 5.35 6.48 -11.71
C ASN A 345 5.00 5.16 -11.03
N ALA A 346 5.98 4.27 -10.89
CA ALA A 346 5.82 2.95 -10.31
C ALA A 346 5.09 2.93 -8.95
N VAL A 347 5.38 3.89 -8.06
CA VAL A 347 4.87 3.88 -6.67
C VAL A 347 4.19 5.18 -6.23
N HIS A 348 4.38 6.28 -6.95
CA HIS A 348 3.82 7.58 -6.57
C HIS A 348 2.55 7.88 -7.39
N PRO A 349 1.45 8.26 -6.74
CA PRO A 349 0.27 8.80 -7.40
C PRO A 349 0.60 10.05 -8.24
N GLY A 350 -0.17 10.27 -9.29
CA GLY A 350 -0.27 11.57 -9.95
C GLY A 350 -1.15 12.53 -9.15
N PRO A 351 -1.31 13.78 -9.61
CA PRO A 351 -2.13 14.78 -8.91
C PRO A 351 -3.56 14.29 -8.60
N ALA A 352 -4.24 13.67 -9.56
CA ALA A 352 -5.58 13.11 -9.35
C ALA A 352 -5.59 11.99 -8.28
N GLY A 353 -4.54 11.15 -8.24
CA GLY A 353 -4.45 10.05 -7.28
C GLY A 353 -4.15 10.54 -5.85
N TYR A 354 -3.30 11.57 -5.71
CA TYR A 354 -3.16 12.26 -4.43
C TYR A 354 -4.45 12.95 -4.00
N GLY A 355 -5.24 13.48 -4.94
CA GLY A 355 -6.60 13.97 -4.68
C GLY A 355 -7.52 12.89 -4.10
N GLN A 356 -7.46 11.66 -4.62
CA GLN A 356 -8.23 10.52 -4.07
C GLN A 356 -7.80 10.14 -2.64
N ILE A 357 -6.52 10.29 -2.32
CA ILE A 357 -6.00 10.12 -0.95
C ILE A 357 -6.56 11.24 -0.05
N ALA A 358 -6.51 12.49 -0.51
CA ALA A 358 -7.06 13.63 0.21
C ALA A 358 -8.57 13.48 0.48
N ASP A 359 -9.34 13.02 -0.51
CA ASP A 359 -10.78 12.75 -0.36
C ASP A 359 -11.07 11.71 0.72
N THR A 360 -10.26 10.66 0.78
CA THR A 360 -10.41 9.61 1.80
C THR A 360 -10.15 10.16 3.21
N ILE A 361 -9.10 10.96 3.37
CA ILE A 361 -8.76 11.58 4.66
C ILE A 361 -9.84 12.60 5.04
N TRP A 362 -10.33 13.39 4.09
CA TRP A 362 -11.38 14.37 4.33
C TRP A 362 -12.69 13.70 4.79
N ALA A 363 -13.12 12.65 4.09
CA ALA A 363 -14.30 11.89 4.49
C ALA A 363 -14.14 11.25 5.89
N PHE A 364 -12.94 10.77 6.22
CA PHE A 364 -12.61 10.28 7.55
C PHE A 364 -12.75 11.38 8.62
N LEU A 365 -12.16 12.56 8.39
CA LEU A 365 -12.23 13.71 9.30
C LEU A 365 -13.66 14.24 9.48
N LYS A 366 -14.49 14.23 8.43
CA LYS A 366 -15.91 14.65 8.53
C LYS A 366 -16.75 13.67 9.35
N SER A 367 -16.27 12.43 9.53
CA SER A 367 -16.97 11.35 10.22
C SER A 367 -16.49 11.12 11.66
N ASN A 368 -15.41 11.79 12.10
CA ASN A 368 -14.74 11.58 13.40
C ASN A 368 -14.26 12.90 14.01
#